data_AF-A0A832M974-F1
#
_entry.id   AF-A0A832M974-F1
#
_cell.length_a   1.000
_cell.length_b   1.000
_cell.length_c   1.000
_cell.angle_alpha   90.00
_cell.angle_beta   90.00
_cell.angle_gamma   90.00
#
_symmetry.space_group_name_H-M   'P 1'
#
loop_
_entity.id
_entity.type
_entity.pdbx_description
1 polymer ?
#
loop_
_entity_poly.entity_id
_entity_poly.type
_entity_poly.pdbx_seq_one_letter_code
_entity_poly.pdbx_strand_id
1 'polypeptide(L)'
;MKDLFIALLKRLPFLAILGALTVWCLSRAGTGSGGHLGVFAWMLFAFAAFIPMAILVARPIAEFLASPVDQLYMPKGEVIPPPPWYLIEKYEKEVRFAEALEEYAKVLHYHPQEYPAHEGRIQLAIHNLRDVDLARKFYLESLRTLQHPQARSDLQNLWRSLFPSSTLE
;
A
#
# COMPACT_ATOMS: atom_id res chain seq x y z
N MET A 1 12.43 -8.27 -2.69
CA MET A 1 13.67 -9.10 -2.68
C MET A 1 14.22 -9.35 -4.09
N LYS A 2 13.41 -9.83 -5.05
CA LYS A 2 13.89 -10.11 -6.43
C LYS A 2 14.45 -8.86 -7.14
N ASP A 3 13.83 -7.71 -7.00
CA ASP A 3 14.28 -6.47 -7.66
C ASP A 3 15.60 -5.94 -7.09
N LEU A 4 15.77 -6.04 -5.77
CA LEU A 4 17.02 -5.70 -5.08
C LEU A 4 18.16 -6.62 -5.52
N PHE A 5 17.89 -7.93 -5.64
CA PHE A 5 18.86 -8.90 -6.13
C PHE A 5 19.29 -8.62 -7.57
N ILE A 6 18.34 -8.31 -8.46
CA ILE A 6 18.61 -7.96 -9.86
C ILE A 6 19.40 -6.64 -9.96
N ALA A 7 19.08 -5.64 -9.13
CA ALA A 7 19.81 -4.37 -9.08
C ALA A 7 21.25 -4.55 -8.60
N LEU A 8 21.48 -5.43 -7.62
CA LEU A 8 22.81 -5.79 -7.11
C LEU A 8 23.61 -6.57 -8.16
N LEU A 9 22.98 -7.53 -8.84
CA LEU A 9 23.60 -8.35 -9.87
C LEU A 9 24.08 -7.50 -11.07
N LYS A 10 23.30 -6.48 -11.46
CA LYS A 10 23.69 -5.54 -12.52
C LYS A 10 24.89 -4.66 -12.17
N ARG A 11 25.11 -4.38 -10.88
CA ARG A 11 26.24 -3.56 -10.39
C ARG A 11 27.49 -4.38 -10.09
N LEU A 12 27.33 -5.70 -9.93
CA LEU A 12 28.39 -6.66 -9.62
C LEU A 12 29.61 -6.59 -10.57
N PRO A 13 29.48 -6.53 -11.91
CA PRO A 13 30.65 -6.41 -12.79
C PRO A 13 31.41 -5.10 -12.59
N PHE A 14 30.70 -3.98 -12.35
CA PHE A 14 31.33 -2.69 -12.09
C PHE A 14 32.06 -2.66 -10.74
N LEU A 15 31.45 -3.24 -9.69
CA LEU A 15 32.08 -3.40 -8.38
C LEU A 15 33.29 -4.34 -8.43
N ALA A 16 33.24 -5.41 -9.24
CA ALA A 16 34.36 -6.32 -9.45
C ALA A 16 35.54 -5.63 -10.15
N ILE A 17 35.26 -4.78 -11.16
CA ILE A 17 36.31 -4.00 -11.85
C ILE A 17 36.95 -3.00 -10.89
N LEU A 18 36.14 -2.25 -10.11
CA LEU A 18 36.66 -1.31 -9.11
C LEU A 18 37.45 -2.01 -8.00
N GLY A 19 36.99 -3.16 -7.52
CA GLY A 19 37.69 -3.98 -6.54
C GLY A 19 39.00 -4.55 -7.07
N ALA A 20 39.02 -5.03 -8.32
CA ALA A 20 40.24 -5.49 -8.97
C ALA A 20 41.24 -4.35 -9.16
N LEU A 21 40.77 -3.15 -9.54
CA LEU A 21 41.59 -1.96 -9.69
C LEU A 21 42.21 -1.52 -8.36
N THR A 22 41.44 -1.50 -7.27
CA THR A 22 41.97 -1.14 -5.94
C THR A 22 43.00 -2.15 -5.45
N VAL A 23 42.72 -3.45 -5.55
CA VAL A 23 43.67 -4.52 -5.18
C VAL A 23 44.94 -4.44 -6.03
N TRP A 24 44.82 -4.17 -7.33
CA TRP A 24 45.96 -4.00 -8.23
C TRP A 24 46.82 -2.78 -7.86
N CYS A 25 46.19 -1.63 -7.56
CA CYS A 25 46.87 -0.42 -7.08
C CYS A 25 47.60 -0.66 -5.74
N LEU A 26 46.94 -1.35 -4.80
CA LEU A 26 47.51 -1.72 -3.50
C LEU A 26 48.69 -2.68 -3.64
N SER A 27 48.60 -3.66 -4.54
CA SER A 27 49.69 -4.59 -4.84
C SER A 27 50.91 -3.86 -5.40
N ARG A 28 50.71 -2.87 -6.28
CA ARG A 28 51.79 -2.02 -6.81
C ARG A 28 52.43 -1.15 -5.74
N ALA A 29 51.65 -0.58 -4.84
CA ALA A 29 52.16 0.20 -3.70
C ALA A 29 53.06 -0.64 -2.77
N GLY A 30 52.76 -1.92 -2.58
CA GLY A 30 53.54 -2.83 -1.72
C GLY A 30 54.86 -3.33 -2.32
N THR A 31 55.04 -3.27 -3.64
CA THR A 31 56.26 -3.78 -4.32
C THR A 31 57.46 -2.82 -4.29
N GLY A 32 57.37 -1.67 -3.60
CA GLY A 32 58.54 -0.83 -3.26
C GLY A 32 59.24 -0.14 -4.44
N SER A 33 58.69 -0.19 -5.66
CA SER A 33 59.35 0.34 -6.87
C SER A 33 59.25 1.86 -7.07
N GLY A 34 58.53 2.56 -6.18
CA GLY A 34 58.44 4.03 -6.17
C GLY A 34 58.74 4.55 -4.77
N GLY A 35 59.52 5.64 -4.65
CA GLY A 35 59.80 6.30 -3.37
C GLY A 35 58.52 6.71 -2.62
N HIS A 36 58.66 7.22 -1.39
CA HIS A 36 57.52 7.52 -0.49
C HIS A 36 56.36 8.30 -1.13
N LEU A 37 56.65 9.20 -2.09
CA LEU A 37 55.66 9.95 -2.86
C LEU A 37 54.76 9.06 -3.74
N GLY A 38 55.31 7.99 -4.31
CA GLY A 38 54.57 7.04 -5.15
C GLY A 38 53.55 6.23 -4.35
N VAL A 39 53.95 5.73 -3.17
CA VAL A 39 53.05 5.01 -2.27
C VAL A 39 51.87 5.90 -1.85
N PHE A 40 52.16 7.16 -1.52
CA PHE A 40 51.13 8.12 -1.12
C PHE A 40 50.12 8.40 -2.25
N ALA A 41 50.59 8.57 -3.48
CA ALA A 41 49.74 8.79 -4.65
C ALA A 41 48.81 7.58 -4.90
N TRP A 42 49.31 6.35 -4.79
CA TRP A 42 48.49 5.14 -4.95
C TRP A 42 47.45 4.98 -3.83
N MET A 43 47.80 5.35 -2.60
CA MET A 43 46.85 5.33 -1.47
C MET A 43 45.68 6.29 -1.69
N LEU A 44 45.97 7.52 -2.14
CA LEU A 44 44.94 8.51 -2.45
C LEU A 44 44.03 8.04 -3.59
N PHE A 45 44.59 7.42 -4.62
CA PHE A 45 43.82 6.86 -5.73
C PHE A 45 42.91 5.70 -5.29
N ALA A 46 43.43 4.79 -4.45
CA ALA A 46 42.63 3.71 -3.88
C ALA A 46 41.47 4.25 -3.02
N PHE A 47 41.72 5.31 -2.23
CA PHE A 47 40.69 5.95 -1.42
C PHE A 47 39.62 6.63 -2.29
N ALA A 48 40.03 7.33 -3.34
CA ALA A 48 39.14 7.97 -4.30
C ALA A 48 38.26 6.95 -5.05
N ALA A 49 38.78 5.75 -5.34
CA ALA A 49 38.01 4.66 -5.95
C ALA A 49 37.09 3.93 -4.95
N PHE A 50 37.45 3.89 -3.67
CA PHE A 50 36.66 3.23 -2.62
C PHE A 50 35.40 4.01 -2.27
N ILE A 51 35.47 5.36 -2.22
CA ILE A 51 34.31 6.22 -1.91
C ILE A 51 33.09 5.93 -2.81
N PRO A 52 33.18 5.96 -4.15
CA PRO A 52 32.02 5.67 -5.01
C PRO A 52 31.55 4.23 -4.88
N MET A 53 32.47 3.27 -4.65
CA MET A 53 32.12 1.88 -4.37
C MET A 53 31.26 1.78 -3.10
N ALA A 54 31.67 2.44 -2.02
CA ALA A 54 30.93 2.48 -0.76
C ALA A 54 29.55 3.11 -0.94
N ILE A 55 29.44 4.23 -1.68
CA ILE A 55 28.16 4.88 -1.97
C ILE A 55 27.21 3.96 -2.75
N LEU A 56 27.73 3.24 -3.74
CA LEU A 56 26.92 2.33 -4.57
C LEU A 56 26.40 1.11 -3.80
N VAL A 57 27.18 0.64 -2.83
CA VAL A 57 26.88 -0.53 -1.98
C VAL A 57 26.06 -0.14 -0.74
N ALA A 58 26.18 1.08 -0.24
CA ALA A 58 25.49 1.53 0.96
C ALA A 58 23.97 1.42 0.83
N ARG A 59 23.40 1.83 -0.31
CA ARG A 59 21.95 1.80 -0.53
C ARG A 59 21.34 0.39 -0.47
N PRO A 60 21.81 -0.61 -1.22
CA PRO A 60 21.23 -1.96 -1.13
C PRO A 60 21.43 -2.60 0.24
N ILE A 61 22.54 -2.33 0.93
CA ILE A 61 22.75 -2.80 2.31
C ILE A 61 21.73 -2.15 3.25
N ALA A 62 21.52 -0.84 3.14
CA ALA A 62 20.52 -0.12 3.93
C ALA A 62 19.11 -0.66 3.68
N GLU A 63 18.73 -0.89 2.42
CA GLU A 63 17.44 -1.49 2.06
C GLU A 63 17.28 -2.93 2.60
N PHE A 64 18.35 -3.73 2.56
CA PHE A 64 18.37 -5.09 3.10
C PHE A 64 18.19 -5.13 4.63
N LEU A 65 18.89 -4.25 5.35
CA LEU A 65 18.78 -4.13 6.80
C LEU A 65 17.47 -3.46 7.24
N ALA A 66 16.95 -2.53 6.44
CA ALA A 66 15.70 -1.85 6.73
C ALA A 66 14.48 -2.78 6.55
N SER A 67 14.49 -3.69 5.58
CA SER A 67 13.34 -4.56 5.29
C SER A 67 12.77 -5.33 6.50
N PRO A 68 13.57 -6.02 7.34
CA PRO A 68 13.04 -6.72 8.50
C PRO A 68 12.59 -5.77 9.60
N VAL A 69 13.27 -4.62 9.77
CA VAL A 69 12.91 -3.60 10.77
C VAL A 69 11.59 -2.92 10.37
N ASP A 70 11.42 -2.58 9.10
CA ASP A 70 10.21 -2.00 8.52
C ASP A 70 9.02 -2.95 8.72
N GLN A 71 9.21 -4.25 8.49
CA GLN A 71 8.16 -5.25 8.74
C GLN A 71 7.84 -5.46 10.22
N LEU A 72 8.82 -5.31 11.12
CA LEU A 72 8.63 -5.48 12.56
C LEU A 72 7.89 -4.29 13.18
N TYR A 73 8.24 -3.05 12.79
CA TYR A 73 7.65 -1.82 13.34
C TYR A 73 6.42 -1.34 12.57
N MET A 74 6.38 -1.58 11.27
CA MET A 74 5.27 -1.23 10.37
C MET A 74 4.91 -2.44 9.51
N PRO A 75 4.29 -3.47 10.11
CA PRO A 75 3.80 -4.59 9.32
C PRO A 75 2.84 -4.03 8.28
N LYS A 76 3.24 -4.11 7.00
CA LYS A 76 2.43 -3.76 5.84
C LYS A 76 1.31 -4.78 5.61
N GLY A 77 0.68 -5.24 6.69
CA GLY A 77 -0.65 -5.81 6.59
C GLY A 77 -1.54 -4.76 5.94
N GLU A 78 -2.50 -5.19 5.14
CA GLU A 78 -3.58 -4.33 4.69
C GLU A 78 -4.23 -3.73 5.94
N VAL A 79 -3.79 -2.54 6.33
CA VAL A 79 -4.49 -1.72 7.31
C VAL A 79 -5.73 -1.28 6.56
N ILE A 80 -6.76 -2.12 6.59
CA ILE A 80 -8.07 -1.79 6.05
C ILE A 80 -8.45 -0.51 6.77
N PRO A 81 -8.47 0.65 6.08
CA PRO A 81 -8.64 1.92 6.76
C PRO A 81 -10.00 1.88 7.48
N PRO A 82 -10.11 2.43 8.69
CA PRO A 82 -11.39 2.47 9.37
C PRO A 82 -12.41 3.18 8.46
N PRO A 83 -13.66 2.70 8.39
CA PRO A 83 -14.68 3.29 7.53
C PRO A 83 -14.85 4.79 7.85
N PRO A 84 -14.73 5.70 6.86
CA PRO A 84 -14.75 7.13 7.10
C PRO A 84 -16.18 7.67 7.27
N TRP A 85 -16.88 7.24 8.31
CA TRP A 85 -18.27 7.63 8.61
C TRP A 85 -18.48 9.15 8.67
N TYR A 86 -17.49 9.90 9.16
CA TYR A 86 -17.54 11.35 9.23
C TYR A 86 -17.76 12.02 7.85
N LEU A 87 -17.22 11.46 6.77
CA LEU A 87 -17.41 12.02 5.43
C LEU A 87 -18.83 11.80 4.93
N ILE A 88 -19.40 10.62 5.17
CA ILE A 88 -20.79 10.29 4.86
C ILE A 88 -21.72 11.28 5.58
N GLU A 89 -21.56 11.43 6.90
CA GLU A 89 -22.37 12.36 7.69
C GLU A 89 -22.24 13.81 7.21
N LYS A 90 -21.02 14.23 6.84
CA LYS A 90 -20.77 15.56 6.29
C LYS A 90 -21.52 15.77 4.97
N TYR A 91 -21.42 14.83 4.05
CA TYR A 91 -22.10 14.93 2.75
C TYR A 91 -23.61 14.88 2.87
N GLU A 92 -24.15 14.06 3.78
CA GLU A 92 -25.59 14.05 4.07
C GLU A 92 -26.08 15.39 4.62
N LYS A 93 -25.32 16.01 5.55
CA LYS A 93 -25.63 17.35 6.09
C LYS A 93 -25.54 18.43 5.01
N GLU A 94 -24.62 18.30 4.06
CA GLU A 94 -24.45 19.21 2.94
C GLU A 94 -25.44 18.95 1.79
N VAL A 95 -26.37 17.98 1.92
CA VAL A 95 -27.35 17.59 0.86
C VAL A 95 -26.65 17.05 -0.41
N ARG A 96 -25.41 16.58 -0.25
CA ARG A 96 -24.54 16.04 -1.31
C ARG A 96 -24.68 14.52 -1.38
N PHE A 97 -25.87 14.07 -1.73
CA PHE A 97 -26.26 12.66 -1.63
C PHE A 97 -25.54 11.75 -2.62
N ALA A 98 -25.13 12.27 -3.79
CA ALA A 98 -24.34 11.49 -4.74
C ALA A 98 -22.96 11.15 -4.16
N GLU A 99 -22.30 12.13 -3.55
CA GLU A 99 -20.99 11.93 -2.90
C GLU A 99 -21.10 11.05 -1.65
N ALA A 100 -22.19 11.18 -0.88
CA ALA A 100 -22.46 10.27 0.24
C ALA A 100 -22.59 8.81 -0.24
N LEU A 101 -23.26 8.55 -1.37
CA LEU A 101 -23.33 7.21 -1.96
C LEU A 101 -21.96 6.68 -2.39
N GLU A 102 -21.10 7.54 -2.95
CA GLU A 102 -19.73 7.15 -3.30
C GLU A 102 -18.92 6.73 -2.07
N GLU A 103 -19.06 7.46 -0.96
CA GLU A 103 -18.41 7.09 0.30
C GLU A 103 -18.95 5.78 0.87
N TYR A 104 -20.26 5.55 0.82
CA TYR A 104 -20.83 4.24 1.16
C TYR A 104 -20.26 3.11 0.29
N ALA A 105 -20.10 3.34 -1.01
CA ALA A 105 -19.50 2.36 -1.92
C ALA A 105 -18.04 2.06 -1.57
N LYS A 106 -17.26 3.08 -1.18
CA LYS A 106 -15.88 2.89 -0.68
C LYS A 106 -15.86 2.08 0.60
N VAL A 107 -16.75 2.38 1.55
CA VAL A 107 -16.86 1.59 2.79
C VAL A 107 -17.14 0.13 2.46
N LEU A 108 -18.11 -0.16 1.59
CA LEU A 108 -18.46 -1.53 1.21
C LEU A 108 -17.39 -2.24 0.37
N HIS A 109 -16.55 -1.49 -0.34
CA HIS A 109 -15.41 -2.05 -1.06
C HIS A 109 -14.36 -2.63 -0.08
N TYR A 110 -14.06 -1.89 0.99
CA TYR A 110 -13.06 -2.31 1.99
C TYR A 110 -13.67 -3.18 3.11
N HIS A 111 -14.94 -2.98 3.43
CA HIS A 111 -15.67 -3.62 4.52
C HIS A 111 -17.04 -4.17 4.03
N PRO A 112 -17.04 -5.22 3.20
CA PRO A 112 -18.27 -5.72 2.55
C PRO A 112 -19.30 -6.37 3.50
N GLN A 113 -18.95 -6.55 4.77
CA GLN A 113 -19.85 -7.11 5.80
C GLN A 113 -20.45 -6.03 6.70
N GLU A 114 -20.15 -4.75 6.46
CA GLU A 114 -20.57 -3.64 7.30
C GLU A 114 -22.06 -3.32 7.08
N TYR A 115 -22.92 -3.91 7.92
CA TYR A 115 -24.37 -3.72 7.84
C TYR A 115 -24.81 -2.24 7.78
N PRO A 116 -24.30 -1.33 8.64
CA PRO A 116 -24.69 0.08 8.60
C PRO A 116 -24.44 0.76 7.24
N ALA A 117 -23.43 0.31 6.48
CA ALA A 117 -23.16 0.87 5.15
C ALA A 117 -24.17 0.40 4.11
N HIS A 118 -24.61 -0.86 4.21
CA HIS A 118 -25.68 -1.41 3.38
C HIS A 118 -27.03 -0.76 3.67
N GLU A 119 -27.37 -0.58 4.95
CA GLU A 119 -28.59 0.09 5.38
C GLU A 119 -28.59 1.56 4.94
N GLY A 120 -27.53 2.29 5.25
CA GLY A 120 -27.40 3.72 4.96
C GLY A 120 -27.57 4.04 3.47
N ARG A 121 -26.89 3.30 2.58
CA ARG A 121 -27.04 3.53 1.12
C ARG A 121 -28.47 3.28 0.61
N ILE A 122 -29.19 2.31 1.19
CA ILE A 122 -30.57 1.99 0.79
C ILE A 122 -31.50 3.09 1.28
N GLN A 123 -31.38 3.50 2.54
CA GLN A 123 -32.18 4.58 3.11
C GLN A 123 -31.92 5.89 2.35
N LEU A 124 -30.66 6.21 2.04
CA LEU A 124 -30.30 7.41 1.28
C LEU A 124 -30.92 7.39 -0.13
N ALA A 125 -30.90 6.24 -0.82
CA ALA A 125 -31.53 6.09 -2.12
C ALA A 125 -33.07 6.31 -2.07
N ILE A 126 -33.72 5.83 -1.01
CA ILE A 126 -35.18 5.94 -0.84
C ILE A 126 -35.60 7.33 -0.39
N HIS A 127 -35.01 7.83 0.68
CA HIS A 127 -35.48 9.05 1.34
C HIS A 127 -34.98 10.32 0.65
N ASN A 128 -33.74 10.31 0.18
CA ASN A 128 -33.07 11.51 -0.31
C ASN A 128 -33.09 11.59 -1.84
N LEU A 129 -32.80 10.47 -2.52
CA LEU A 129 -32.85 10.42 -3.99
C LEU A 129 -34.23 10.06 -4.55
N ARG A 130 -35.12 9.50 -3.72
CA ARG A 130 -36.46 9.03 -4.12
C ARG A 130 -36.42 8.02 -5.28
N ASP A 131 -35.34 7.25 -5.38
CA ASP A 131 -35.12 6.26 -6.43
C ASP A 131 -35.27 4.85 -5.82
N VAL A 132 -36.50 4.33 -5.90
CA VAL A 132 -36.85 3.00 -5.37
C VAL A 132 -36.17 1.88 -6.15
N ASP A 133 -35.94 2.06 -7.44
CA ASP A 133 -35.29 1.05 -8.28
C ASP A 133 -33.81 0.94 -7.93
N LEU A 134 -33.14 2.07 -7.70
CA LEU A 134 -31.77 2.11 -7.20
C LEU A 134 -31.67 1.47 -5.80
N ALA A 135 -32.59 1.81 -4.90
CA ALA A 135 -32.65 1.20 -3.58
C ALA A 135 -32.84 -0.32 -3.64
N ARG A 136 -33.71 -0.81 -4.54
CA ARG A 136 -33.91 -2.24 -4.78
C ARG A 136 -32.63 -2.92 -5.27
N LYS A 137 -31.90 -2.29 -6.20
CA LYS A 137 -30.59 -2.80 -6.66
C LYS A 137 -29.62 -2.94 -5.49
N PHE A 138 -29.48 -1.89 -4.67
CA PHE A 138 -28.61 -1.93 -3.50
C PHE A 138 -29.06 -3.00 -2.50
N TYR A 139 -30.35 -3.15 -2.25
CA TYR A 139 -30.89 -4.20 -1.38
C TYR A 139 -30.51 -5.61 -1.85
N LEU A 140 -30.77 -5.93 -3.14
CA LEU A 140 -30.46 -7.23 -3.72
C LEU A 140 -28.95 -7.52 -3.70
N GLU A 141 -28.14 -6.52 -3.98
CA GLU A 141 -26.68 -6.62 -3.89
C GLU A 141 -26.23 -6.87 -2.45
N SER A 142 -26.75 -6.12 -1.48
CA SER A 142 -26.45 -6.27 -0.06
C SER A 142 -26.78 -7.68 0.45
N LEU A 143 -27.90 -8.27 0.03
CA LEU A 143 -28.25 -9.64 0.41
C LEU A 143 -27.24 -10.67 -0.09
N ARG A 144 -26.67 -10.48 -1.28
CA ARG A 144 -25.65 -11.39 -1.84
C ARG A 144 -24.32 -11.27 -1.09
N THR A 145 -23.95 -10.05 -0.69
CA THR A 145 -22.67 -9.76 -0.06
C THR A 145 -22.65 -10.10 1.43
N LEU A 146 -23.71 -9.75 2.18
CA LEU A 146 -23.81 -10.01 3.60
C LEU A 146 -23.85 -11.53 3.86
N GLN A 147 -22.90 -12.04 4.64
CA GLN A 147 -22.83 -13.45 5.03
C GLN A 147 -23.50 -13.68 6.39
N HIS A 148 -23.49 -12.68 7.27
CA HIS A 148 -24.00 -12.81 8.63
C HIS A 148 -25.54 -12.96 8.65
N PRO A 149 -26.09 -14.03 9.26
CA PRO A 149 -27.54 -14.27 9.27
C PRO A 149 -28.35 -13.14 9.90
N GLN A 150 -27.85 -12.57 11.01
CA GLN A 150 -28.51 -11.46 11.70
C GLN A 150 -28.61 -10.21 10.80
N ALA A 151 -27.50 -9.76 10.22
CA ALA A 151 -27.48 -8.60 9.31
C ALA A 151 -28.41 -8.79 8.10
N ARG A 152 -28.50 -10.00 7.55
CA ARG A 152 -29.46 -10.32 6.49
C ARG A 152 -30.91 -10.19 6.96
N SER A 153 -31.24 -10.71 8.13
CA SER A 153 -32.58 -10.62 8.72
C SER A 153 -32.96 -9.16 8.99
N ASP A 154 -32.05 -8.38 9.57
CA ASP A 154 -32.28 -6.96 9.87
C ASP A 154 -32.52 -6.16 8.59
N LEU A 155 -31.73 -6.44 7.53
CA LEU A 155 -31.93 -5.81 6.22
C LEU A 155 -33.26 -6.20 5.57
N GLN A 156 -33.70 -7.45 5.71
CA GLN A 156 -35.02 -7.90 5.24
C GLN A 156 -36.16 -7.22 5.99
N ASN A 157 -36.02 -7.05 7.31
CA ASN A 157 -36.99 -6.35 8.14
C ASN A 157 -37.07 -4.86 7.77
N LEU A 158 -35.93 -4.22 7.52
CA LEU A 158 -35.86 -2.85 6.99
C LEU A 158 -36.58 -2.74 5.65
N TRP A 159 -36.34 -3.65 4.71
CA TRP A 159 -37.03 -3.61 3.41
C TRP A 159 -38.55 -3.76 3.55
N ARG A 160 -39.01 -4.68 4.40
CA ARG A 160 -40.44 -4.88 4.67
C ARG A 160 -41.08 -3.68 5.34
N SER A 161 -40.39 -2.99 6.24
CA SER A 161 -40.93 -1.79 6.90
C SER A 161 -41.05 -0.62 5.93
N LEU A 162 -40.11 -0.48 4.99
CA LEU A 162 -40.14 0.55 3.96
C LEU A 162 -41.17 0.26 2.86
N PHE A 163 -41.44 -1.03 2.56
CA PHE A 163 -42.37 -1.44 1.52
C PHE A 163 -43.32 -2.57 1.97
N PRO A 164 -44.35 -2.27 2.79
CA PRO A 164 -45.23 -3.28 3.38
C PRO A 164 -46.02 -4.13 2.37
N SER A 165 -46.25 -3.60 1.16
CA SER A 165 -46.99 -4.25 0.09
C SER A 165 -46.12 -4.96 -0.95
N SER A 166 -44.78 -4.90 -0.82
CA SER A 166 -43.88 -5.58 -1.75
C SER A 166 -43.62 -7.01 -1.26
N THR A 167 -44.47 -7.94 -1.69
CA THR A 167 -44.08 -9.35 -1.71
C THR A 167 -42.93 -9.48 -2.70
N LEU A 168 -41.76 -9.87 -2.21
CA LEU A 168 -40.60 -10.23 -3.02
C LEU A 168 -40.94 -11.54 -3.76
N GLU A 169 -41.76 -11.44 -4.80
CA GLU A 169 -41.92 -12.48 -5.82
C GLU A 169 -40.79 -12.42 -6.84
#